data_AF-A0A0N1F635-F1
#
_entry.id   AF-A0A0N1F635-F1
#
_cell.length_a   1.000
_cell.length_b   1.000
_cell.length_c   1.000
_cell.angle_alpha   90.00
_cell.angle_beta   90.00
_cell.angle_gamma   90.00
#
_symmetry.space_group_name_H-M   'P 1'
#
loop_
_entity.id
_entity.type
_entity.pdbx_description
1 polymer ?
#
loop_
_entity_poly.entity_id
_entity_poly.type
_entity_poly.pdbx_seq_one_letter_code
_entity_poly.pdbx_strand_id
1 'polypeptide(L)'
;MRLTASVISYADITEGIMGILVRDEKIDRQIRELAAKSGTTLQGAIGRAVENELKRMEARRQQVDRAFRRAQERLAAFPLVDDGLTHKEFFDREYGDA
;
A
#
# COMPACT_ATOMS: atom_id res chain seq x y z
N MET A 1 46.66 -16.91 22.15
CA MET A 1 45.82 -16.01 21.34
C MET A 1 45.54 -16.71 20.01
N ARG A 2 44.37 -17.32 19.80
CA ARG A 2 44.02 -17.93 18.50
C ARG A 2 43.34 -16.86 17.66
N LEU A 3 44.02 -16.40 16.61
CA LEU A 3 43.40 -15.63 15.53
C LEU A 3 42.60 -16.63 14.69
N THR A 4 41.29 -16.69 14.91
CA THR A 4 40.37 -17.35 13.98
C THR A 4 40.22 -16.45 12.77
N ALA A 5 40.93 -16.77 11.69
CA ALA A 5 40.65 -16.19 10.39
C ALA A 5 39.23 -16.60 9.99
N SER A 6 38.28 -15.65 10.07
CA SER A 6 36.98 -15.80 9.44
C SER A 6 37.21 -15.90 7.94
N VAL A 7 36.99 -17.08 7.37
CA VAL A 7 36.94 -17.26 5.93
C VAL A 7 35.63 -16.61 5.49
N ILE A 8 35.70 -15.38 5.01
CA ILE A 8 34.59 -14.76 4.28
C ILE A 8 34.43 -15.59 3.02
N SER A 9 33.32 -16.32 2.91
CA SER A 9 33.03 -17.16 1.76
C SER A 9 32.82 -16.28 0.54
N TYR A 10 33.20 -16.77 -0.65
CA TYR A 10 32.81 -16.12 -1.91
C TYR A 10 31.28 -15.99 -2.00
N ALA A 11 30.55 -16.92 -1.36
CA ALA A 11 29.09 -16.87 -1.24
C ALA A 11 28.59 -15.64 -0.44
N ASP A 12 29.34 -15.21 0.58
CA ASP A 12 29.02 -14.01 1.39
C ASP A 12 29.24 -12.71 0.59
N ILE A 13 30.13 -12.75 -0.41
CA ILE A 13 30.35 -11.65 -1.36
C ILE A 13 29.28 -11.66 -2.47
N THR A 14 28.70 -12.83 -2.76
CA THR A 14 27.69 -13.03 -3.82
C THR A 14 26.26 -13.15 -3.30
N GLU A 15 25.93 -12.73 -2.07
CA GLU A 15 24.57 -12.25 -1.80
C GLU A 15 24.31 -11.11 -2.80
N GLY A 16 23.67 -11.50 -3.92
CA GLY A 16 23.90 -10.88 -5.21
C GLY A 16 23.64 -9.39 -5.18
N ILE A 17 24.57 -8.61 -5.75
CA ILE A 17 24.34 -7.22 -6.10
C ILE A 17 23.06 -7.17 -6.95
N MET A 18 21.95 -6.79 -6.32
CA MET A 18 20.63 -6.86 -6.93
C MET A 18 20.46 -5.63 -7.82
N GLY A 19 20.59 -5.83 -9.13
CA GLY A 19 20.45 -4.79 -10.13
C GLY A 19 19.03 -4.74 -10.71
N ILE A 20 18.45 -3.55 -10.79
CA ILE A 20 17.23 -3.30 -11.57
C ILE A 20 17.64 -2.65 -12.90
N LEU A 21 17.28 -3.27 -14.02
CA LEU A 21 17.49 -2.70 -15.35
C LEU A 21 16.25 -1.91 -15.79
N VAL A 22 16.40 -0.60 -15.93
CA VAL A 22 15.38 0.28 -16.51
C VAL A 22 15.69 0.48 -17.99
N ARG A 23 14.82 0.00 -18.89
CA ARG A 23 14.99 0.12 -20.35
C ARG A 23 14.26 1.32 -20.95
N ASP A 24 13.44 2.00 -20.16
CA ASP A 24 12.65 3.15 -20.58
C ASP A 24 13.42 4.45 -20.27
N GLU A 25 13.71 5.23 -21.30
CA GLU A 25 14.50 6.47 -21.21
C GLU A 25 13.81 7.54 -20.36
N LYS A 26 12.47 7.62 -20.42
CA LYS A 26 11.71 8.57 -19.61
C LYS A 26 11.83 8.21 -18.13
N ILE A 27 11.73 6.92 -17.79
CA ILE A 27 11.86 6.46 -16.40
C ILE A 27 13.28 6.70 -15.89
N ASP A 28 14.32 6.37 -16.67
CA ASP A 28 15.71 6.65 -16.29
C ASP A 28 15.93 8.15 -16.00
N ARG A 29 15.45 9.03 -16.87
CA ARG A 29 15.51 10.48 -16.66
C ARG A 29 14.80 10.91 -15.36
N GLN A 30 13.61 10.38 -15.10
CA GLN A 30 12.86 10.70 -13.88
C GLN A 30 13.59 10.24 -12.61
N ILE A 31 14.20 9.05 -12.64
CA ILE A 31 14.97 8.53 -11.50
C ILE A 31 16.20 9.41 -11.26
N ARG A 32 16.91 9.82 -12.32
CA ARG A 32 18.05 10.74 -12.22
C ARG A 32 17.64 12.08 -11.65
N GLU A 33 16.54 12.65 -12.13
CA GLU A 33 16.02 13.92 -11.62
C GLU A 33 15.63 13.83 -10.14
N LEU A 34 14.94 12.76 -9.74
CA LEU A 34 14.57 12.52 -8.35
C LEU A 34 15.81 12.38 -7.47
N ALA A 35 16.81 11.62 -7.92
CA ALA A 35 18.08 11.44 -7.23
C ALA A 35 18.81 12.77 -7.03
N ALA A 36 18.90 13.59 -8.08
CA ALA A 36 19.52 14.91 -8.02
C ALA A 36 18.78 15.84 -7.04
N LYS A 37 17.44 15.88 -7.10
CA LYS A 37 16.63 16.73 -6.21
C LYS A 37 16.67 16.30 -4.76
N SER A 38 16.86 15.02 -4.49
CA SER A 38 16.88 14.47 -3.13
C SER A 38 18.28 14.18 -2.58
N GLY A 39 19.34 14.48 -3.35
CA GLY A 39 20.73 14.32 -2.92
C GLY A 39 21.11 12.85 -2.62
N THR A 40 20.54 11.90 -3.36
CA THR A 40 20.70 10.45 -3.12
C THR A 40 21.21 9.72 -4.37
N THR A 41 21.61 8.46 -4.21
CA THR A 41 21.89 7.55 -5.33
C THR A 41 20.61 7.21 -6.10
N LEU A 42 20.74 6.71 -7.35
CA LEU A 42 19.58 6.25 -8.14
C LEU A 42 18.80 5.16 -7.40
N GLN A 43 19.50 4.21 -6.77
CA GLN A 43 18.89 3.18 -5.94
C GLN A 43 18.13 3.78 -4.75
N GLY A 44 18.71 4.77 -4.06
CA GLY A 44 18.03 5.44 -2.95
C GLY A 44 16.80 6.24 -3.42
N ALA A 45 16.85 6.86 -4.61
CA ALA A 45 15.70 7.54 -5.20
C ALA A 45 14.56 6.57 -5.53
N ILE A 46 14.89 5.42 -6.12
CA ILE A 46 13.92 4.34 -6.39
C ILE A 46 13.34 3.82 -5.07
N GLY A 47 14.19 3.49 -4.10
CA GLY A 47 13.75 2.98 -2.79
C GLY A 47 12.80 3.94 -2.10
N ARG A 48 13.12 5.24 -2.09
CA ARG A 48 12.26 6.29 -1.52
C ARG A 48 10.93 6.42 -2.26
N ALA A 49 10.94 6.35 -3.60
CA ALA A 49 9.71 6.42 -4.38
C ALA A 49 8.78 5.24 -4.08
N VAL A 50 9.32 4.02 -4.00
CA VAL A 50 8.59 2.80 -3.66
C VAL A 50 8.02 2.88 -2.24
N GLU A 51 8.85 3.25 -1.26
CA GLU A 51 8.42 3.39 0.13
C GLU A 51 7.27 4.40 0.28
N ASN A 52 7.35 5.53 -0.42
CA ASN A 52 6.31 6.55 -0.40
C ASN A 52 4.98 6.03 -0.96
N GLU A 53 5.00 5.26 -2.04
CA GLU A 53 3.77 4.72 -2.62
C GLU A 53 3.16 3.65 -1.70
N LEU A 54 3.96 2.75 -1.15
CA LEU A 54 3.49 1.77 -0.18
C LEU A 54 2.86 2.43 1.05
N LYS A 55 3.48 3.50 1.58
CA LYS A 55 2.90 4.30 2.67
C LYS A 55 1.55 4.92 2.30
N ARG A 56 1.41 5.43 1.07
CA ARG A 56 0.13 6.00 0.60
C ARG A 56 -0.96 4.93 0.49
N MET A 57 -0.63 3.76 -0.05
CA MET A 57 -1.56 2.65 -0.15
C MET A 57 -2.02 2.17 1.22
N GLU A 58 -1.09 2.01 2.16
CA GLU A 58 -1.41 1.63 3.53
C GLU A 58 -2.28 2.67 4.24
N ALA A 59 -1.97 3.96 4.07
CA ALA A 59 -2.77 5.03 4.65
C ALA A 59 -4.22 5.03 4.12
N ARG A 60 -4.40 4.79 2.81
CA ARG A 60 -5.74 4.65 2.21
C ARG A 60 -6.49 3.45 2.78
N ARG A 61 -5.84 2.29 2.91
CA ARG A 61 -6.44 1.10 3.52
C ARG A 61 -6.93 1.39 4.94
N GLN A 62 -6.08 1.98 5.78
CA GLN A 62 -6.43 2.33 7.15
C GLN A 62 -7.60 3.34 7.22
N GLN A 63 -7.69 4.27 6.27
CA GLN A 63 -8.81 5.20 6.21
C GLN A 63 -10.13 4.48 5.93
N VAL A 64 -10.13 3.57 4.96
CA VAL A 64 -11.31 2.74 4.61
C VAL A 64 -11.70 1.86 5.79
N ASP A 65 -10.74 1.16 6.41
CA ASP A 65 -11.00 0.30 7.56
C ASP A 65 -11.61 1.07 8.74
N ARG A 66 -11.11 2.27 9.02
CA ARG A 66 -11.68 3.16 10.05
C ARG A 66 -13.10 3.61 9.69
N ALA A 67 -13.35 3.95 8.43
CA ALA A 67 -14.69 4.34 7.99
C ALA A 67 -15.67 3.16 8.11
N PHE A 68 -15.24 1.97 7.70
CA PHE A 68 -16.02 0.73 7.79
C PHE A 68 -16.36 0.39 9.25
N ARG A 69 -15.38 0.42 10.16
CA ARG A 69 -15.62 0.19 11.60
C ARG A 69 -16.62 1.16 12.19
N ARG A 70 -16.49 2.46 11.89
CA ARG A 70 -17.45 3.49 12.35
C ARG A 70 -18.85 3.26 11.81
N ALA A 71 -18.97 2.83 10.55
CA ALA A 71 -20.26 2.50 9.97
C ALA A 71 -20.88 1.27 10.64
N GLN A 72 -20.07 0.23 10.88
CA GLN A 72 -20.49 -0.99 11.56
C GLN A 72 -20.95 -0.71 13.00
N GLU A 73 -20.18 0.08 13.77
CA GLU A 73 -20.55 0.50 15.14
C GLU A 73 -21.87 1.27 15.16
N ARG A 74 -22.07 2.19 14.19
CA ARG A 74 -23.32 2.94 14.07
C ARG A 74 -24.50 2.04 13.74
N LEU A 75 -24.35 1.16 12.76
CA LEU A 75 -25.42 0.24 12.36
C LEU A 75 -25.76 -0.75 13.48
N ALA A 76 -24.77 -1.26 14.20
CA ALA A 76 -24.97 -2.17 15.33
C ALA A 76 -25.75 -1.54 16.50
N ALA A 77 -25.77 -0.21 16.60
CA ALA A 77 -26.55 0.50 17.62
C ALA A 77 -28.04 0.58 17.30
N PHE A 78 -28.46 0.29 16.06
CA PHE A 78 -29.87 0.27 15.68
C PHE A 78 -30.45 -1.14 15.80
N PRO A 79 -31.70 -1.29 16.28
CA PRO A 79 -32.37 -2.57 16.24
C PRO A 79 -32.52 -3.00 14.77
N LEU A 80 -32.20 -4.27 14.49
CA LEU A 80 -32.48 -4.86 13.19
C LEU A 80 -34.00 -5.01 13.06
N VAL A 81 -34.60 -4.22 12.18
CA VAL A 81 -36.01 -4.37 11.81
C VAL A 81 -36.05 -5.21 10.55
N ASP A 82 -36.56 -6.42 10.66
CA ASP A 82 -36.90 -7.28 9.54
C ASP A 82 -38.43 -7.32 9.45
N ASP A 83 -38.99 -6.60 8.48
CA ASP A 83 -40.44 -6.52 8.26
C ASP A 83 -40.95 -7.60 7.29
N GLY A 84 -40.10 -8.56 6.93
CA GLY A 84 -40.44 -9.67 6.04
C GLY A 84 -40.66 -9.26 4.58
N LEU A 85 -40.38 -8.00 4.24
CA LEU A 85 -40.51 -7.48 2.89
C LEU A 85 -39.19 -7.57 2.14
N THR A 86 -39.27 -7.84 0.84
CA THR A 86 -38.14 -7.60 -0.06
C THR A 86 -37.87 -6.10 -0.18
N HIS A 87 -36.65 -5.74 -0.59
CA HIS A 87 -36.26 -4.35 -0.80
C HIS A 87 -37.25 -3.59 -1.72
N LYS A 88 -37.77 -4.24 -2.77
CA LYS A 88 -38.75 -3.62 -3.67
C LYS A 88 -40.09 -3.37 -2.97
N GLU A 89 -40.62 -4.37 -2.28
CA GLU A 89 -41.91 -4.27 -1.57
C GLU A 89 -41.87 -3.21 -0.47
N PHE A 90 -40.73 -3.04 0.22
CA PHE A 90 -40.52 -1.97 1.18
C PHE A 90 -40.66 -0.58 0.53
N PHE A 91 -39.93 -0.33 -0.57
CA PHE A 91 -39.98 0.98 -1.24
C PHE A 91 -41.31 1.25 -1.95
N ASP A 92 -41.95 0.22 -2.50
CA ASP A 92 -43.31 0.34 -3.05
C ASP A 92 -44.32 0.73 -1.95
N ARG A 93 -44.20 0.19 -0.72
CA ARG A 93 -45.08 0.55 0.41
C ARG A 93 -44.85 1.98 0.89
N GLU A 94 -43.59 2.39 1.05
CA GLU A 94 -43.25 3.69 1.64
C GLU A 94 -43.33 4.86 0.65
N TYR A 95 -43.15 4.61 -0.65
CA TYR A 95 -43.02 5.65 -1.68
C TYR A 95 -43.79 5.38 -2.98
N GLY A 96 -44.55 4.28 -3.06
CA GLY A 96 -45.21 3.84 -4.29
C GLY A 96 -46.52 4.55 -4.65
N ASP A 97 -47.00 5.49 -3.84
CA ASP A 97 -48.10 6.40 -4.22
C ASP A 97 -47.50 7.77 -4.62
N ALA A 98 -47.21 7.89 -5.91
CA ALA A 98 -46.99 9.15 -6.65
C ALA A 98 -47.81 9.11 -7.94
#